data_AF-Q6N8P2-F1
#
_entry.id   AF-Q6N8P2-F1
#
_cell.length_a   1.000
_cell.length_b   1.000
_cell.length_c   1.000
_cell.angle_alpha   90.00
_cell.angle_beta   90.00
_cell.angle_gamma   90.00
#
_symmetry.space_group_name_H-M   'P 1'
#
loop_
_entity.id
_entity.type
_entity.pdbx_description
1 polymer ?
#
loop_
_entity_poly.entity_id
_entity_poly.type
_entity_poly.pdbx_seq_one_letter_code
_entity_poly.pdbx_strand_id
1 'polypeptide(L)'
;MTTLTPFPGYDGLMSLSRREGVDIRPTLLRVLTDLYVQSPSHTDEEERQFVELTSRLIDEVDDATRAVVRARLSIYPHTPRAIALRLSLSSSTDQRVPLAAPIPPADTTAPARPASRIPTEAEQRAASLSMQPEDAAQLSEMFFSATSQERTQILYNLAETPLRPAARIHPPRAMRAIEVLHMAAYVSDVENFTAELGDALLLTATTAERVVFDEGGEALACALKALGIKSQVFEQVLMFLDPAKGSSVDWVYRLSRLYDRLSERAALIMLAAWRGATVASTRAKYRAALYDDERQRARSATPQARPAVQPGAAWTPRTNTTRG
;
A
#
# COMPACT_ATOMS: atom_id res chain seq x y z
N MET A 1 -0.98 -38.50 -38.43
CA MET A 1 -0.47 -38.11 -37.09
C MET A 1 1.01 -37.83 -37.25
N THR A 2 1.37 -36.55 -37.25
CA THR A 2 2.72 -36.08 -37.54
C THR A 2 3.40 -35.74 -36.21
N THR A 3 4.26 -36.63 -35.73
CA THR A 3 5.10 -36.38 -34.55
C THR A 3 6.19 -35.39 -34.95
N LEU A 4 5.99 -34.12 -34.61
CA LEU A 4 7.05 -33.11 -34.63
C LEU A 4 8.06 -33.50 -33.55
N THR A 5 9.20 -34.07 -33.95
CA THR A 5 10.38 -34.16 -33.09
C THR A 5 10.86 -32.74 -32.78
N PRO A 6 10.80 -32.25 -31.52
CA PRO A 6 11.33 -30.95 -31.19
C PRO A 6 12.82 -31.10 -30.88
N PHE A 7 13.64 -30.36 -31.62
CA PHE A 7 15.08 -30.13 -31.40
C PHE A 7 16.05 -31.17 -31.99
N PRO A 8 16.47 -31.01 -33.26
CA PRO A 8 17.72 -31.58 -33.73
C PRO A 8 18.94 -30.85 -33.09
N GLY A 9 19.87 -31.61 -32.51
CA GLY A 9 21.29 -31.25 -32.33
C GLY A 9 21.65 -30.04 -31.45
N TYR A 10 21.30 -30.05 -30.16
CA TYR A 10 21.66 -28.99 -29.19
C TYR A 10 23.19 -28.74 -29.09
N ASP A 11 24.00 -29.79 -29.21
CA ASP A 11 25.48 -29.69 -29.20
C ASP A 11 26.04 -28.87 -30.39
N GLY A 12 25.36 -28.89 -31.54
CA GLY A 12 25.77 -28.11 -32.72
C GLY A 12 25.61 -26.61 -32.50
N LEU A 13 24.48 -26.19 -31.90
CA LEU A 13 24.21 -24.80 -31.53
C LEU A 13 25.15 -24.29 -30.41
N MET A 14 25.54 -25.17 -29.49
CA MET A 14 26.46 -24.85 -28.39
C MET A 14 27.89 -24.57 -28.86
N SER A 15 28.34 -25.21 -29.94
CA SER A 15 29.66 -24.96 -30.52
C SER A 15 29.74 -23.67 -31.34
N LEU A 16 28.62 -23.22 -31.93
CA LEU A 16 28.54 -22.03 -32.79
C LEU A 16 28.46 -20.73 -31.99
N SER A 17 27.80 -20.71 -30.83
CA SER A 17 27.57 -19.48 -30.06
C SER A 17 28.85 -18.87 -29.46
N ARG A 18 29.87 -19.67 -29.17
CA ARG A 18 31.16 -19.15 -28.65
C ARG A 18 32.01 -18.45 -29.72
N ARG A 19 31.70 -18.62 -31.02
CA ARG A 19 32.49 -18.04 -32.13
C ARG A 19 32.12 -16.60 -32.47
N GLU A 20 30.91 -16.13 -32.17
CA GLU A 20 30.42 -14.78 -32.51
C GLU A 20 30.48 -13.77 -31.35
N GLY A 21 31.02 -14.16 -30.18
CA GLY A 21 31.24 -13.25 -29.04
C GLY A 21 29.97 -12.89 -28.23
N VAL A 22 28.82 -13.48 -28.56
CA VAL A 22 27.55 -13.30 -27.82
C VAL A 22 27.20 -14.58 -27.08
N ASP A 23 27.11 -14.49 -25.76
CA ASP A 23 26.68 -15.64 -24.95
C ASP A 23 25.16 -15.81 -25.01
N ILE A 24 24.71 -16.83 -25.75
CA ILE A 24 23.28 -17.13 -25.94
C ILE A 24 22.73 -17.97 -24.77
N ARG A 25 23.60 -18.55 -23.92
CA ARG A 25 23.20 -19.45 -22.81
C ARG A 25 22.21 -18.78 -21.84
N PRO A 26 22.39 -17.51 -21.42
CA PRO A 26 21.42 -16.83 -20.58
C PRO A 26 20.04 -16.70 -21.22
N THR A 27 19.99 -16.38 -22.51
CA THR A 27 18.75 -16.24 -23.27
C THR A 27 18.05 -17.58 -23.42
N LEU A 28 18.80 -18.63 -23.76
CA LEU A 28 18.25 -19.97 -23.96
C LEU A 28 17.68 -20.56 -22.68
N LEU A 29 18.38 -20.38 -21.55
CA LEU A 29 17.89 -20.82 -20.23
C LEU A 29 16.57 -20.14 -19.88
N ARG A 30 16.45 -18.83 -20.14
CA ARG A 30 15.22 -18.08 -19.87
C ARG A 30 14.07 -18.54 -20.76
N VAL A 31 14.31 -18.73 -22.06
CA VAL A 31 13.29 -19.20 -23.02
C VAL A 31 12.82 -20.61 -22.67
N LEU A 32 13.73 -21.55 -22.39
CA LEU A 32 13.37 -22.91 -21.97
C LEU A 32 12.55 -22.91 -20.68
N THR A 33 12.93 -22.09 -19.70
CA THR A 33 12.18 -21.94 -18.44
C THR A 33 10.79 -21.37 -18.70
N ASP A 34 10.66 -20.37 -19.56
CA ASP A 34 9.36 -19.75 -19.85
C ASP A 34 8.43 -20.71 -20.61
N LEU A 35 8.95 -21.43 -21.61
CA LEU A 35 8.19 -22.46 -22.33
C LEU A 35 7.69 -23.56 -21.41
N TYR A 36 8.51 -24.01 -20.45
CA TYR A 36 8.09 -25.00 -19.45
C TYR A 36 7.00 -24.46 -18.52
N VAL A 37 7.11 -23.21 -18.04
CA VAL A 37 6.12 -22.64 -17.11
C VAL A 37 4.77 -22.30 -17.79
N GLN A 38 4.74 -22.11 -19.11
CA GLN A 38 3.52 -21.83 -19.87
C GLN A 38 2.52 -23.01 -19.87
N SER A 39 2.99 -24.24 -19.70
CA SER A 39 2.15 -25.44 -19.68
C SER A 39 1.86 -25.87 -18.23
N PRO A 40 0.60 -26.05 -17.82
CA PRO A 40 0.26 -26.44 -16.44
C PRO A 40 0.50 -27.94 -16.15
N SER A 41 0.74 -28.76 -17.17
CA SER A 41 1.01 -30.20 -17.06
C SER A 41 2.04 -30.64 -18.08
N HIS A 42 2.97 -31.50 -17.67
CA HIS A 42 4.03 -32.05 -18.52
C HIS A 42 3.99 -33.58 -18.49
N THR A 43 4.42 -34.20 -19.59
CA THR A 43 4.74 -35.62 -19.62
C THR A 43 6.09 -35.90 -18.93
N ASP A 44 6.29 -37.13 -18.46
CA ASP A 44 7.56 -37.54 -17.83
C ASP A 44 8.77 -37.34 -18.75
N GLU A 45 8.57 -37.44 -20.07
CA GLU A 45 9.63 -37.24 -21.06
C GLU A 45 10.01 -35.77 -21.21
N GLU A 46 9.03 -34.87 -21.25
CA GLU A 46 9.23 -33.42 -21.27
C GLU A 46 9.90 -32.91 -19.99
N GLU A 47 9.49 -33.43 -18.82
CA GLU A 47 10.14 -33.10 -17.55
C GLU A 47 11.61 -33.52 -17.55
N ARG A 48 11.91 -34.75 -17.98
CA ARG A 48 13.30 -35.25 -18.07
C ARG A 48 14.15 -34.42 -19.02
N GLN A 49 13.61 -34.10 -20.20
CA GLN A 49 14.29 -33.27 -21.19
C GLN A 49 14.58 -31.86 -20.65
N PHE A 50 13.59 -31.25 -20.00
CA PHE A 50 13.75 -29.93 -19.37
C PHE A 50 14.82 -29.97 -18.28
N VAL A 51 14.80 -30.98 -17.40
CA VAL A 51 15.79 -31.15 -16.33
C VAL A 51 17.20 -31.31 -16.92
N GLU A 52 17.37 -32.12 -17.95
CA GLU A 52 18.67 -32.38 -18.57
C GLU A 52 19.27 -31.09 -19.16
N LEU A 53 18.50 -30.38 -20.00
CA LEU A 53 18.96 -29.17 -20.68
C LEU A 53 19.23 -28.02 -19.69
N THR A 54 18.31 -27.80 -18.75
CA THR A 54 18.38 -26.71 -17.78
C THR A 54 19.51 -26.93 -16.78
N SER A 55 19.78 -28.18 -16.36
CA SER A 55 20.88 -28.48 -15.43
C SER A 55 22.25 -28.12 -16.00
N ARG A 56 22.48 -28.39 -17.30
CA ARG A 56 23.75 -28.04 -17.98
C ARG A 56 23.91 -26.52 -18.13
N LEU A 57 22.81 -25.81 -18.38
CA LEU A 57 22.83 -24.36 -18.55
C LEU A 57 23.00 -23.60 -17.23
N ILE A 58 22.40 -24.06 -16.12
CA ILE A 58 22.46 -23.38 -14.80
C ILE A 58 23.90 -23.22 -14.31
N ASP A 59 24.76 -24.21 -14.56
CA ASP A 59 26.15 -24.19 -14.12
C ASP A 59 27.01 -23.22 -14.95
N GLU A 60 26.55 -22.86 -16.15
CA GLU A 60 27.30 -22.08 -17.13
C GLU A 60 26.88 -20.61 -17.25
N VAL A 61 25.78 -20.19 -16.59
CA VAL A 61 25.26 -18.82 -16.62
C VAL A 61 25.58 -18.03 -15.34
N ASP A 62 25.52 -16.71 -15.43
CA ASP A 62 25.79 -15.77 -14.35
C ASP A 62 24.67 -15.68 -13.30
N ASP A 63 25.01 -15.18 -12.11
CA ASP A 63 24.11 -15.06 -10.95
C ASP A 63 22.81 -14.31 -11.26
N ALA A 64 22.89 -13.24 -12.07
CA ALA A 64 21.73 -12.44 -12.40
C ALA A 64 20.71 -13.26 -13.21
N THR A 65 21.17 -14.06 -14.16
CA THR A 65 20.31 -14.97 -14.93
C THR A 65 19.73 -16.07 -14.05
N ARG A 66 20.53 -16.64 -13.14
CA ARG A 66 20.06 -17.64 -12.18
C ARG A 66 18.96 -17.09 -11.28
N ALA A 67 19.08 -15.84 -10.82
CA ALA A 67 18.06 -15.20 -9.99
C ALA A 67 16.71 -15.03 -10.71
N VAL A 68 16.73 -14.68 -12.00
CA VAL A 68 15.51 -14.56 -12.82
C VAL A 68 14.80 -15.90 -12.96
N VAL A 69 15.54 -16.96 -13.30
CA VAL A 69 15.01 -18.33 -13.44
C VAL A 69 14.48 -18.84 -12.10
N ARG A 70 15.22 -18.58 -11.01
CA ARG A 70 14.82 -18.92 -9.63
C ARG A 70 13.48 -18.26 -9.25
N ALA A 71 13.33 -16.97 -9.52
CA ALA A 71 12.08 -16.26 -9.23
C ALA A 71 10.90 -16.87 -9.98
N ARG A 72 11.08 -17.20 -11.27
CA ARG A 72 10.04 -17.81 -12.11
C ARG A 72 9.63 -19.20 -11.62
N LEU A 73 10.60 -20.06 -11.34
CA LEU A 73 10.35 -21.44 -10.89
C LEU A 73 9.86 -21.52 -9.43
N SER A 74 10.19 -20.55 -8.56
CA SER A 74 9.70 -20.55 -7.17
C SER A 74 8.17 -20.46 -7.03
N ILE A 75 7.50 -19.92 -8.04
CA ILE A 75 6.05 -19.71 -8.06
C ILE A 75 5.33 -20.85 -8.81
N TYR A 76 6.06 -21.58 -9.66
CA TYR A 76 5.48 -22.65 -10.48
C TYR A 76 5.33 -23.95 -9.68
N PRO A 77 4.09 -24.47 -9.50
CA PRO A 77 3.82 -25.63 -8.63
C PRO A 77 4.50 -26.94 -9.05
N HIS A 78 4.76 -27.14 -10.35
CA HIS A 78 5.32 -28.38 -10.91
C HIS A 78 6.81 -28.24 -11.27
N THR A 79 7.54 -27.49 -10.44
CA THR A 79 9.00 -27.34 -10.64
C THR A 79 9.73 -28.64 -10.32
N PRO A 80 10.53 -29.21 -11.24
CA PRO A 80 11.23 -30.45 -11.02
C PRO A 80 12.22 -30.36 -9.86
N ARG A 81 12.21 -31.36 -8.98
CA ARG A 81 13.00 -31.37 -7.73
C ARG A 81 14.50 -31.22 -7.98
N ALA A 82 15.02 -31.78 -9.08
CA ALA A 82 16.43 -31.68 -9.44
C ALA A 82 16.87 -30.23 -9.71
N ILE A 83 16.04 -29.46 -10.40
CA ILE A 83 16.29 -28.04 -10.70
C ILE A 83 16.07 -27.19 -9.44
N ALA A 84 15.04 -27.51 -8.64
CA ALA A 84 14.80 -26.83 -7.37
C ALA A 84 16.00 -26.94 -6.41
N LEU A 85 16.60 -28.12 -6.28
CA LEU A 85 17.81 -28.32 -5.46
C LEU A 85 19.00 -27.53 -6.00
N ARG A 86 19.25 -27.58 -7.32
CA ARG A 86 20.36 -26.86 -7.96
C ARG A 86 20.24 -25.34 -7.83
N LEU A 87 19.02 -24.81 -7.91
CA LEU A 87 18.76 -23.38 -7.72
C LEU A 87 18.55 -23.00 -6.24
N SER A 88 18.73 -23.94 -5.30
CA SER A 88 18.46 -23.76 -3.86
C SER A 88 17.08 -23.17 -3.57
N LEU A 89 16.07 -23.57 -4.35
CA LEU A 89 14.68 -23.23 -4.16
C LEU A 89 14.15 -24.03 -2.97
N SER A 90 14.03 -23.37 -1.82
CA SER A 90 13.30 -23.91 -0.68
C SER A 90 11.84 -24.10 -1.11
N SER A 91 11.43 -25.35 -1.33
CA SER A 91 10.01 -25.65 -1.47
C SER A 91 9.32 -25.20 -0.18
N SER A 92 8.48 -24.18 -0.29
CA SER A 92 7.67 -23.63 0.79
C SER A 92 6.69 -24.66 1.38
N THR A 93 6.62 -25.87 0.82
CA THR A 93 5.84 -26.99 1.35
C THR A 93 6.49 -27.67 2.56
N ASP A 94 7.82 -27.57 2.73
CA ASP A 94 8.53 -28.24 3.84
C ASP A 94 8.93 -27.30 4.99
N GLN A 95 8.65 -26.00 4.87
CA GLN A 95 8.67 -25.09 6.02
C GLN A 95 7.36 -25.27 6.79
N ARG A 96 7.17 -26.45 7.39
CA ARG A 96 6.33 -26.54 8.58
C ARG A 96 6.97 -25.64 9.62
N VAL A 97 6.51 -24.40 9.69
CA VAL A 97 6.68 -23.59 10.89
C VAL A 97 6.15 -24.48 12.02
N PRO A 98 6.99 -24.89 12.99
CA PRO A 98 6.51 -25.71 14.08
C PRO A 98 5.34 -24.96 14.71
N LEU A 99 4.19 -25.63 14.81
CA LEU A 99 3.04 -25.09 15.52
C LEU A 99 3.57 -24.70 16.90
N ALA A 100 3.44 -23.42 17.27
CA ALA A 100 3.97 -22.92 18.52
C ALA A 100 3.51 -23.84 19.66
N ALA A 101 4.46 -24.28 20.50
CA ALA A 101 4.13 -25.10 21.65
C ALA A 101 3.01 -24.42 22.45
N PRO A 102 2.02 -25.17 22.97
CA PRO A 102 1.04 -24.61 23.88
C PRO A 102 1.80 -23.90 24.98
N ILE A 103 1.58 -22.58 25.10
CA ILE A 103 2.20 -21.78 26.14
C ILE A 103 1.73 -22.41 27.46
N PRO A 104 2.63 -22.96 28.29
CA PRO A 104 2.24 -23.41 29.63
C PRO A 104 1.54 -22.21 30.30
N PRO A 105 0.47 -22.40 31.09
CA PRO A 105 -0.12 -21.30 31.82
C PRO A 105 1.00 -20.64 32.61
N ALA A 106 1.42 -19.46 32.14
CA ALA A 106 2.46 -18.72 32.80
C ALA A 106 1.93 -18.45 34.20
N ASP A 107 2.71 -18.79 35.22
CA ASP A 107 2.54 -18.17 36.53
C ASP A 107 2.32 -16.67 36.28
N THR A 108 1.25 -16.14 36.85
CA THR A 108 0.64 -14.84 36.53
C THR A 108 1.49 -13.64 36.95
N THR A 109 2.81 -13.72 36.75
CA THR A 109 3.73 -12.59 36.73
C THR A 109 4.10 -12.35 35.28
N ALA A 110 3.23 -11.61 34.60
CA ALA A 110 3.51 -11.09 33.27
C ALA A 110 4.92 -10.47 33.25
N PRO A 111 5.82 -10.86 32.34
CA PRO A 111 7.00 -10.05 32.09
C PRO A 111 6.46 -8.66 31.72
N ALA A 112 6.87 -7.65 32.50
CA ALA A 112 6.42 -6.28 32.30
C ALA A 112 6.60 -5.95 30.82
N ARG A 113 5.50 -5.68 30.12
CA ARG A 113 5.51 -5.11 28.78
C ARG A 113 6.56 -4.00 28.81
N PRO A 114 7.60 -4.02 27.95
CA PRO A 114 8.58 -2.94 27.96
C PRO A 114 7.78 -1.65 27.91
N ALA A 115 7.96 -0.81 28.94
CA ALA A 115 7.19 0.42 29.10
C ALA A 115 7.23 1.13 27.75
N SER A 116 6.06 1.56 27.26
CA SER A 116 5.94 2.33 26.03
C SER A 116 7.00 3.43 26.07
N ARG A 117 8.05 3.29 25.25
CA ARG A 117 9.16 4.23 25.23
C ARG A 117 8.57 5.62 25.04
N ILE A 118 8.83 6.52 25.98
CA ILE A 118 8.38 7.91 25.85
C ILE A 118 9.03 8.42 24.55
N PRO A 119 8.24 8.82 23.53
CA PRO A 119 8.79 9.30 22.28
C PRO A 119 9.72 10.48 22.57
N THR A 120 10.90 10.47 21.98
CA THR A 120 11.85 11.58 22.07
C THR A 120 11.24 12.86 21.50
N GLU A 121 11.70 14.05 21.90
CA GLU A 121 11.20 15.31 21.32
C GLU A 121 11.29 15.35 19.79
N ALA A 122 12.30 14.70 19.20
CA ALA A 122 12.46 14.60 17.75
C ALA A 122 11.35 13.73 17.12
N GLU A 123 10.98 12.61 17.76
CA GLU A 123 9.88 11.75 17.32
C GLU A 123 8.53 12.46 17.50
N GLN A 124 8.35 13.22 18.58
CA GLN A 124 7.14 14.02 18.81
C GLN A 124 6.98 15.14 17.78
N ARG A 125 8.06 15.87 17.47
CA ARG A 125 8.07 16.88 16.39
C ARG A 125 7.83 16.24 15.03
N ALA A 126 8.43 15.08 14.74
CA ALA A 126 8.18 14.36 13.50
C ALA A 126 6.73 13.87 13.38
N ALA A 127 6.13 13.43 14.48
CA ALA A 127 4.73 13.02 14.56
C ALA A 127 3.77 14.22 14.44
N SER A 128 4.12 15.39 14.99
CA SER A 128 3.32 16.61 14.84
C SER A 128 3.38 17.19 13.42
N LEU A 129 4.48 16.96 12.70
CA LEU A 129 4.59 17.32 11.28
C LEU A 129 3.85 16.31 10.38
N SER A 130 3.55 15.11 10.87
CA SER A 130 2.72 14.14 10.17
C SER A 130 1.25 14.46 10.39
N MET A 131 0.49 14.55 9.29
CA MET A 131 -0.94 14.82 9.35
C MET A 131 -1.67 13.73 10.13
N GLN A 132 -2.45 14.10 11.14
CA GLN A 132 -3.29 13.15 11.86
C GLN A 132 -4.44 12.69 10.97
N PRO A 133 -4.95 11.44 11.12
CA PRO A 133 -6.04 10.94 10.28
C PRO A 133 -7.30 11.81 10.29
N GLU A 134 -7.65 12.42 11.43
CA GLU A 134 -8.83 13.29 11.53
C GLU A 134 -8.63 14.62 10.78
N ASP A 135 -7.46 15.26 10.94
CA ASP A 135 -7.10 16.47 10.19
C ASP A 135 -7.05 16.18 8.68
N ALA A 136 -6.56 14.99 8.31
CA ALA A 136 -6.53 14.52 6.93
C ALA A 136 -7.94 14.36 6.35
N ALA A 137 -8.88 13.83 7.12
CA ALA A 137 -10.28 13.74 6.73
C ALA A 137 -10.93 15.12 6.57
N GLN A 138 -10.66 16.05 7.49
CA GLN A 138 -11.17 17.42 7.42
C GLN A 138 -10.62 18.18 6.21
N LEU A 139 -9.31 18.09 5.95
CA LEU A 139 -8.68 18.70 4.77
C LEU A 139 -9.22 18.10 3.46
N SER A 140 -9.38 16.77 3.42
CA SER A 140 -9.98 16.09 2.27
C SER A 140 -11.41 16.59 2.02
N GLU A 141 -12.24 16.69 3.06
CA GLU A 141 -13.62 17.13 2.91
C GLU A 141 -13.70 18.60 2.50
N MET A 142 -12.94 19.48 3.17
CA MET A 142 -12.82 20.89 2.83
C MET A 142 -12.41 21.09 1.37
N PHE A 143 -11.46 20.29 0.87
CA PHE A 143 -11.04 20.37 -0.54
C PHE A 143 -12.16 19.97 -1.50
N PHE A 144 -12.85 18.86 -1.25
CA PHE A 144 -13.92 18.41 -2.15
C PHE A 144 -15.17 19.30 -2.09
N SER A 145 -15.48 19.92 -0.95
CA SER A 145 -16.59 20.86 -0.80
C SER A 145 -16.29 22.28 -1.32
N ALA A 146 -15.01 22.61 -1.52
CA ALA A 146 -14.57 23.92 -1.97
C ALA A 146 -14.84 24.17 -3.46
N THR A 147 -15.04 25.44 -3.82
CA THR A 147 -15.07 25.93 -5.20
C THR A 147 -13.69 25.84 -5.87
N SER A 148 -13.63 25.96 -7.19
CA SER A 148 -12.37 25.95 -7.95
C SER A 148 -11.35 26.99 -7.46
N GLN A 149 -11.83 28.20 -7.13
CA GLN A 149 -10.98 29.28 -6.60
C GLN A 149 -10.44 28.93 -5.20
N GLU A 150 -11.31 28.44 -4.31
CA GLU A 150 -10.92 28.03 -2.95
C GLU A 150 -9.95 26.84 -2.99
N ARG A 151 -10.16 25.85 -3.86
CA ARG A 151 -9.22 24.73 -4.07
C ARG A 151 -7.85 25.21 -4.51
N THR A 152 -7.80 26.16 -5.44
CA THR A 152 -6.53 26.77 -5.87
C THR A 152 -5.83 27.45 -4.68
N GLN A 153 -6.58 28.15 -3.84
CA GLN A 153 -6.04 28.78 -2.63
C GLN A 153 -5.55 27.76 -1.59
N ILE A 154 -6.30 26.67 -1.39
CA ILE A 154 -5.89 25.56 -0.52
C ILE A 154 -4.55 25.01 -1.01
N LEU A 155 -4.43 24.68 -2.30
CA LEU A 155 -3.20 24.11 -2.87
C LEU A 155 -2.02 25.07 -2.77
N TYR A 156 -2.23 26.37 -2.99
CA TYR A 156 -1.22 27.39 -2.80
C TYR A 156 -0.73 27.43 -1.34
N ASN A 157 -1.66 27.48 -0.38
CA ASN A 157 -1.33 27.51 1.04
C ASN A 157 -0.60 26.24 1.49
N LEU A 158 -1.02 25.07 0.98
CA LEU A 158 -0.41 23.78 1.33
C LEU A 158 1.08 23.70 0.97
N ALA A 159 1.51 24.37 -0.11
CA ALA A 159 2.92 24.43 -0.49
C ALA A 159 3.82 24.98 0.63
N GLU A 160 3.30 25.96 1.38
CA GLU A 160 4.00 26.69 2.45
C GLU A 160 3.79 26.10 3.85
N THR A 161 2.90 25.12 4.00
CA THR A 161 2.67 24.49 5.31
C THR A 161 3.88 23.69 5.78
N PRO A 162 4.07 23.49 7.10
CA PRO A 162 5.11 22.60 7.63
C PRO A 162 4.74 21.11 7.52
N LEU A 163 3.59 20.76 6.93
CA LEU A 163 3.11 19.38 6.86
C LEU A 163 4.05 18.47 6.06
N ARG A 164 4.29 17.27 6.57
CA ARG A 164 5.08 16.26 5.87
C ARG A 164 4.30 15.76 4.65
N PRO A 165 4.87 15.84 3.43
CA PRO A 165 4.23 15.33 2.22
C PRO A 165 4.25 13.79 2.20
N ALA A 166 3.39 13.17 1.39
CA ALA A 166 3.50 11.75 1.11
C ALA A 166 4.86 11.40 0.49
N ALA A 167 5.32 10.17 0.73
CA ALA A 167 6.49 9.65 0.03
C ALA A 167 6.20 9.56 -1.47
N ARG A 168 7.18 9.97 -2.29
CA ARG A 168 7.12 9.80 -3.73
C ARG A 168 6.99 8.33 -4.11
N ILE A 169 6.31 8.08 -5.22
CA ILE A 169 6.18 6.74 -5.78
C ILE A 169 7.53 6.35 -6.39
N HIS A 170 7.91 5.08 -6.21
CA HIS A 170 9.15 4.54 -6.76
C HIS A 170 9.20 4.76 -8.28
N PRO A 171 10.27 5.36 -8.87
CA PRO A 171 10.21 5.87 -10.24
C PRO A 171 9.84 4.84 -11.31
N PRO A 172 10.39 3.60 -11.30
CA PRO A 172 9.95 2.55 -12.23
C PRO A 172 8.44 2.20 -12.13
N ARG A 173 7.87 2.24 -10.92
CA ARG A 173 6.42 2.01 -10.74
C ARG A 173 5.62 3.20 -11.25
N ALA A 174 6.08 4.42 -10.99
CA ALA A 174 5.44 5.63 -11.49
C ALA A 174 5.44 5.66 -13.04
N MET A 175 6.57 5.37 -13.68
CA MET A 175 6.66 5.33 -15.15
C MET A 175 5.64 4.36 -15.77
N ARG A 176 5.55 3.13 -15.22
CA ARG A 176 4.57 2.14 -15.68
C ARG A 176 3.13 2.64 -15.49
N ALA A 177 2.81 3.20 -14.32
CA ALA A 177 1.47 3.73 -14.06
C ALA A 177 1.12 4.88 -15.01
N ILE A 178 2.07 5.77 -15.30
CA ILE A 178 1.87 6.88 -16.24
C ILE A 178 1.58 6.36 -17.65
N GLU A 179 2.28 5.32 -18.11
CA GLU A 179 2.02 4.68 -19.40
C GLU A 179 0.62 4.07 -19.45
N VAL A 180 0.22 3.32 -18.42
CA VAL A 180 -1.11 2.69 -18.34
C VAL A 180 -2.21 3.75 -18.28
N LEU A 181 -2.05 4.80 -17.47
CA LEU A 181 -3.00 5.91 -17.39
C LEU A 181 -3.13 6.66 -18.71
N HIS A 182 -2.02 6.93 -19.39
CA HIS A 182 -2.06 7.60 -20.69
C HIS A 182 -2.79 6.75 -21.74
N MET A 183 -2.51 5.45 -21.79
CA MET A 183 -3.19 4.53 -22.71
C MET A 183 -4.69 4.41 -22.38
N ALA A 184 -5.05 4.28 -21.09
CA ALA A 184 -6.44 4.24 -20.65
C ALA A 184 -7.19 5.52 -21.03
N ALA A 185 -6.57 6.70 -20.81
CA ALA A 185 -7.15 7.98 -21.25
C ALA A 185 -7.31 8.03 -22.78
N TYR A 186 -6.32 7.57 -23.54
CA TYR A 186 -6.35 7.62 -25.01
C TYR A 186 -7.51 6.82 -25.62
N VAL A 187 -7.86 5.67 -25.02
CA VAL A 187 -9.02 4.87 -25.44
C VAL A 187 -10.31 5.21 -24.66
N SER A 188 -10.29 6.28 -23.87
CA SER A 188 -11.40 6.74 -23.00
C SER A 188 -11.93 5.65 -22.04
N ASP A 189 -11.04 4.77 -21.56
CA ASP A 189 -11.34 3.75 -20.56
C ASP A 189 -11.19 4.33 -19.15
N VAL A 190 -12.24 5.05 -18.73
CA VAL A 190 -12.29 5.74 -17.42
C VAL A 190 -12.25 4.74 -16.25
N GLU A 191 -12.79 3.54 -16.42
CA GLU A 191 -12.81 2.51 -15.38
C GLU A 191 -11.38 2.03 -15.09
N ASN A 192 -10.64 1.62 -16.12
CA ASN A 192 -9.26 1.20 -15.97
C ASN A 192 -8.35 2.37 -15.54
N PHE A 193 -8.60 3.59 -16.03
CA PHE A 193 -7.90 4.78 -15.58
C PHE A 193 -8.06 4.99 -14.07
N THR A 194 -9.29 4.87 -13.56
CA THR A 194 -9.61 5.04 -12.14
C THR A 194 -8.96 3.95 -11.28
N ALA A 195 -9.01 2.70 -11.74
CA ALA A 195 -8.40 1.56 -11.04
C ALA A 195 -6.86 1.70 -10.95
N GLU A 196 -6.19 2.02 -12.07
CA GLU A 196 -4.75 2.22 -12.10
C GLU A 196 -4.33 3.42 -11.24
N LEU A 197 -5.07 4.53 -11.30
CA LEU A 197 -4.80 5.70 -10.46
C LEU A 197 -4.91 5.34 -8.97
N GLY A 198 -5.93 4.56 -8.62
CA GLY A 198 -6.13 4.05 -7.27
C GLY A 198 -4.97 3.19 -6.78
N ASP A 199 -4.53 2.20 -7.57
CA ASP A 199 -3.41 1.33 -7.19
C ASP A 199 -2.09 2.09 -7.11
N ALA A 200 -1.76 2.88 -8.13
CA ALA A 200 -0.51 3.64 -8.19
C ALA A 200 -0.37 4.61 -7.00
N LEU A 201 -1.48 5.28 -6.63
CA LEU A 201 -1.52 6.24 -5.54
C LEU A 201 -1.95 5.62 -4.20
N LEU A 202 -2.19 4.32 -4.09
CA LEU A 202 -2.68 3.65 -2.88
C LEU A 202 -3.92 4.33 -2.29
N LEU A 203 -4.90 4.64 -3.14
CA LEU A 203 -6.20 5.18 -2.77
C LEU A 203 -7.24 4.05 -2.74
N THR A 204 -8.31 4.23 -1.96
CA THR A 204 -9.48 3.34 -2.08
C THR A 204 -10.21 3.62 -3.39
N ALA A 205 -10.98 2.63 -3.88
CA ALA A 205 -11.82 2.80 -5.06
C ALA A 205 -12.72 4.05 -4.96
N THR A 206 -13.37 4.25 -3.82
CA THR A 206 -14.23 5.41 -3.56
C THR A 206 -13.50 6.76 -3.65
N THR A 207 -12.26 6.83 -3.20
CA THR A 207 -11.47 8.07 -3.28
C THR A 207 -10.89 8.28 -4.67
N ALA A 208 -10.47 7.20 -5.34
CA ALA A 208 -10.03 7.27 -6.74
C ALA A 208 -11.16 7.76 -7.65
N GLU A 209 -12.38 7.22 -7.49
CA GLU A 209 -13.58 7.69 -8.20
C GLU A 209 -13.85 9.17 -7.90
N ARG A 210 -13.86 9.59 -6.62
CA ARG A 210 -14.05 11.01 -6.27
C ARG A 210 -13.01 11.92 -6.92
N VAL A 211 -11.77 11.46 -7.09
CA VAL A 211 -10.70 12.21 -7.73
C VAL A 211 -10.89 12.30 -9.25
N VAL A 212 -11.22 11.19 -9.91
CA VAL A 212 -11.36 11.12 -11.37
C VAL A 212 -12.62 11.82 -11.85
N PHE A 213 -13.74 11.64 -11.15
CA PHE A 213 -15.04 12.24 -11.47
C PHE A 213 -15.24 13.62 -10.83
N ASP A 214 -14.17 14.26 -10.37
CA ASP A 214 -14.22 15.63 -9.88
C ASP A 214 -14.51 16.61 -11.03
N GLU A 215 -15.69 17.23 -11.02
CA GLU A 215 -16.15 18.15 -12.08
C GLU A 215 -15.17 19.30 -12.34
N GLY A 216 -14.54 19.83 -11.29
CA GLY A 216 -13.53 20.89 -11.38
C GLY A 216 -12.19 20.43 -11.95
N GLY A 217 -11.86 19.14 -11.81
CA GLY A 217 -10.62 18.51 -12.27
C GLY A 217 -9.37 18.88 -11.46
N GLU A 218 -9.47 19.71 -10.42
CA GLU A 218 -8.31 20.05 -9.59
C GLU A 218 -7.84 18.85 -8.76
N ALA A 219 -8.77 17.98 -8.35
CA ALA A 219 -8.41 16.73 -7.69
C ALA A 219 -7.55 15.84 -8.61
N LEU A 220 -7.98 15.68 -9.87
CA LEU A 220 -7.23 14.92 -10.87
C LEU A 220 -5.86 15.56 -11.14
N ALA A 221 -5.79 16.88 -11.28
CA ALA A 221 -4.52 17.60 -11.42
C ALA A 221 -3.56 17.32 -10.25
N CYS A 222 -4.07 17.31 -9.01
CA CYS A 222 -3.27 16.97 -7.83
C CYS A 222 -2.77 15.53 -7.86
N ALA A 223 -3.65 14.57 -8.17
CA ALA A 223 -3.31 13.16 -8.22
C ALA A 223 -2.22 12.88 -9.26
N LEU A 224 -2.38 13.41 -10.47
CA LEU A 224 -1.42 13.24 -11.57
C LEU A 224 -0.11 13.99 -11.32
N LYS A 225 -0.15 15.14 -10.64
CA LYS A 225 1.07 15.84 -10.22
C LYS A 225 1.84 15.06 -9.15
N ALA A 226 1.15 14.45 -8.17
CA ALA A 226 1.77 13.60 -7.16
C ALA A 226 2.42 12.34 -7.76
N LEU A 227 1.89 11.84 -8.88
CA LEU A 227 2.48 10.73 -9.64
C LEU A 227 3.71 11.15 -10.45
N GLY A 228 3.91 12.45 -10.68
CA GLY A 228 5.04 12.97 -11.47
C GLY A 228 4.76 13.03 -12.97
N ILE A 229 3.49 13.14 -13.38
CA ILE A 229 3.14 13.36 -14.79
C ILE A 229 3.69 14.70 -15.29
N LYS A 230 4.13 14.73 -16.55
CA LYS A 230 4.57 15.97 -17.24
C LYS A 230 3.36 16.72 -17.79
N SER A 231 3.43 18.05 -17.87
CA SER A 231 2.31 18.89 -18.36
C SER A 231 1.76 18.44 -19.71
N GLN A 232 2.62 18.05 -20.66
CA GLN A 232 2.18 17.54 -21.96
C GLN A 232 1.29 16.29 -21.86
N VAL A 233 1.67 15.33 -21.01
CA VAL A 233 0.89 14.09 -20.83
C VAL A 233 -0.39 14.40 -20.06
N PHE A 234 -0.34 15.35 -19.11
CA PHE A 234 -1.53 15.82 -18.42
C PHE A 234 -2.57 16.43 -19.37
N GLU A 235 -2.14 17.29 -20.30
CA GLU A 235 -3.03 17.88 -21.33
C GLU A 235 -3.66 16.81 -22.22
N GLN A 236 -2.89 15.79 -22.61
CA GLN A 236 -3.41 14.64 -23.35
C GLN A 236 -4.47 13.88 -22.55
N VAL A 237 -4.21 13.63 -21.27
CA VAL A 237 -5.19 12.99 -20.37
C VAL A 237 -6.47 13.84 -20.27
N LEU A 238 -6.37 15.17 -20.08
CA LEU A 238 -7.55 16.04 -20.02
C LEU A 238 -8.41 15.97 -21.28
N MET A 239 -7.78 15.85 -22.45
CA MET A 239 -8.47 15.88 -23.74
C MET A 239 -9.12 14.53 -24.10
N PHE A 240 -8.52 13.41 -23.70
CA PHE A 240 -8.96 12.08 -24.12
C PHE A 240 -9.73 11.28 -23.06
N LEU A 241 -9.51 11.55 -21.77
CA LEU A 241 -10.15 10.78 -20.69
C LEU A 241 -11.67 10.92 -20.70
N ASP A 242 -12.18 12.14 -20.83
CA ASP A 242 -13.60 12.45 -20.95
C ASP A 242 -13.81 13.38 -22.15
N PRO A 243 -14.23 12.87 -23.32
CA PRO A 243 -14.40 13.68 -24.52
C PRO A 243 -15.37 14.85 -24.36
N ALA A 244 -16.36 14.74 -23.46
CA ALA A 244 -17.31 15.82 -23.21
C ALA A 244 -16.60 17.02 -22.55
N LYS A 245 -15.79 16.76 -21.51
CA LYS A 245 -14.99 17.80 -20.83
C LYS A 245 -13.81 18.26 -21.68
N GLY A 246 -13.11 17.33 -22.35
CA GLY A 246 -11.93 17.58 -23.17
C GLY A 246 -12.18 18.47 -24.39
N SER A 247 -13.43 18.56 -24.86
CA SER A 247 -13.83 19.50 -25.92
C SER A 247 -13.95 20.96 -25.46
N SER A 248 -13.99 21.21 -24.15
CA SER A 248 -14.10 22.56 -23.59
C SER A 248 -12.73 23.23 -23.46
N VAL A 249 -12.48 24.20 -24.34
CA VAL A 249 -11.22 24.98 -24.36
C VAL A 249 -10.98 25.69 -23.02
N ASP A 250 -12.02 26.27 -22.41
CA ASP A 250 -11.91 26.96 -21.12
C ASP A 250 -11.47 26.01 -20.00
N TRP A 251 -12.09 24.83 -19.93
CA TRP A 251 -11.79 23.83 -18.91
C TRP A 251 -10.36 23.29 -19.04
N VAL A 252 -9.95 22.91 -20.26
CA VAL A 252 -8.60 22.39 -20.53
C VAL A 252 -7.55 23.47 -20.24
N TYR A 253 -7.77 24.70 -20.70
CA TYR A 253 -6.82 25.80 -20.50
C TYR A 253 -6.66 26.18 -19.02
N ARG A 254 -7.77 26.28 -18.30
CA ARG A 254 -7.79 26.56 -16.85
C ARG A 254 -7.01 25.50 -16.09
N LEU A 255 -7.24 24.21 -16.39
CA LEU A 255 -6.54 23.12 -15.71
C LEU A 255 -5.07 23.00 -16.10
N SER A 256 -4.71 23.17 -17.37
CA SER A 256 -3.29 23.22 -17.79
C SER A 256 -2.54 24.33 -17.04
N ARG A 257 -3.09 25.54 -16.96
CA ARG A 257 -2.50 26.64 -16.18
C ARG A 257 -2.41 26.35 -14.67
N LEU A 258 -3.44 25.73 -14.09
CA LEU A 258 -3.40 25.31 -12.69
C LEU A 258 -2.29 24.28 -12.49
N TYR A 259 -2.19 23.29 -13.36
CA TYR A 259 -1.21 22.22 -13.28
C TYR A 259 0.22 22.76 -13.37
N ASP A 260 0.51 23.71 -14.26
CA ASP A 260 1.85 24.29 -14.37
C ASP A 260 2.29 25.06 -13.11
N ARG A 261 1.35 25.69 -12.40
CA ARG A 261 1.63 26.41 -11.15
C ARG A 261 1.57 25.53 -9.91
N LEU A 262 0.88 24.39 -9.99
CA LEU A 262 0.72 23.47 -8.88
C LEU A 262 2.08 22.91 -8.45
N SER A 263 2.44 23.08 -7.18
CA SER A 263 3.67 22.48 -6.66
C SER A 263 3.48 20.97 -6.45
N GLU A 264 4.52 20.19 -6.78
CA GLU A 264 4.55 18.75 -6.48
C GLU A 264 4.36 18.50 -4.97
N ARG A 265 4.92 19.39 -4.14
CA ARG A 265 4.78 19.33 -2.68
C ARG A 265 3.33 19.40 -2.24
N ALA A 266 2.55 20.38 -2.71
CA ALA A 266 1.14 20.52 -2.35
C ALA A 266 0.33 19.29 -2.79
N ALA A 267 0.61 18.77 -3.99
CA ALA A 267 0.01 17.55 -4.50
C ALA A 267 0.31 16.33 -3.61
N LEU A 268 1.56 16.16 -3.15
CA LEU A 268 1.94 15.08 -2.24
C LEU A 268 1.35 15.26 -0.83
N ILE A 269 1.09 16.48 -0.37
CA ILE A 269 0.37 16.72 0.90
C ILE A 269 -1.11 16.33 0.75
N MET A 270 -1.76 16.70 -0.37
CA MET A 270 -3.14 16.26 -0.65
C MET A 270 -3.24 14.73 -0.76
N LEU A 271 -2.26 14.08 -1.39
CA LEU A 271 -2.19 12.61 -1.41
C LEU A 271 -2.08 12.01 0.00
N ALA A 272 -1.28 12.61 0.88
CA ALA A 272 -1.21 12.20 2.29
C ALA A 272 -2.57 12.40 2.99
N ALA A 273 -3.28 13.50 2.70
CA ALA A 273 -4.59 13.78 3.24
C ALA A 273 -5.63 12.72 2.83
N TRP A 274 -5.68 12.35 1.55
CA TRP A 274 -6.60 11.32 1.05
C TRP A 274 -6.33 9.94 1.66
N ARG A 275 -5.06 9.55 1.78
CA ARG A 275 -4.66 8.30 2.46
C ARG A 275 -5.00 8.33 3.95
N GLY A 276 -4.76 9.46 4.63
CA GLY A 276 -5.08 9.65 6.05
C GLY A 276 -6.59 9.65 6.33
N ALA A 277 -7.38 10.28 5.47
CA ALA A 277 -8.85 10.29 5.55
C ALA A 277 -9.43 8.87 5.50
N THR A 278 -8.86 8.01 4.65
CA THR A 278 -9.22 6.59 4.59
C THR A 278 -9.00 5.92 5.95
N VAL A 279 -7.84 6.12 6.57
CA VAL A 279 -7.52 5.56 7.89
C VAL A 279 -8.51 6.03 8.97
N ALA A 280 -8.87 7.32 8.96
CA ALA A 280 -9.86 7.86 9.89
C ALA A 280 -11.24 7.22 9.71
N SER A 281 -11.71 7.10 8.47
CA SER A 281 -13.00 6.48 8.17
C SER A 281 -13.06 5.02 8.60
N THR A 282 -11.98 4.26 8.36
CA THR A 282 -11.84 2.87 8.77
C THR A 282 -11.84 2.77 10.30
N ARG A 283 -11.08 3.62 10.99
CA ARG A 283 -11.06 3.65 12.47
C ARG A 283 -12.44 3.96 13.05
N ALA A 284 -13.19 4.90 12.48
CA ALA A 284 -14.53 5.23 12.92
C ALA A 284 -15.49 4.04 12.78
N LYS A 285 -15.45 3.31 11.65
CA LYS A 285 -16.26 2.11 11.41
C LYS A 285 -15.98 0.99 12.44
N TYR A 286 -14.71 0.69 12.70
CA TYR A 286 -14.34 -0.37 13.66
C TYR A 286 -14.49 0.06 15.13
N ARG A 287 -14.45 1.37 15.43
CA ARG A 287 -14.72 1.88 16.78
C ARG A 287 -16.17 1.64 17.21
N ALA A 288 -17.13 1.67 16.29
CA ALA A 288 -18.52 1.34 16.57
C ALA A 288 -18.72 -0.16 16.89
N ALA A 289 -17.89 -1.05 16.33
CA ALA A 289 -18.00 -2.49 16.57
C ALA A 289 -17.33 -2.98 17.87
N LEU A 290 -16.45 -2.17 18.48
CA LEU A 290 -15.78 -2.47 19.76
C LEU A 290 -16.37 -1.69 20.95
N TYR A 291 -17.40 -0.87 20.73
CA TYR A 291 -18.01 -0.03 21.76
C TYR A 291 -19.43 -0.50 22.09
N ASP A 292 -19.57 -1.72 22.63
CA ASP A 292 -20.87 -2.19 23.11
C ASP A 292 -20.83 -3.16 24.29
N ASP A 293 -19.92 -3.01 25.28
CA ASP A 293 -19.93 -3.99 26.40
C ASP A 293 -19.91 -3.51 27.86
N GLU A 294 -19.44 -2.33 28.27
CA GLU A 294 -19.31 -2.11 29.74
C GLU A 294 -19.77 -0.78 30.36
N ARG A 295 -20.11 0.28 29.60
CA ARG A 295 -20.35 1.61 30.22
C ARG A 295 -21.79 2.05 30.45
N GLN A 296 -22.79 1.31 29.99
CA GLN A 296 -24.21 1.67 30.23
C GLN A 296 -24.92 0.83 31.29
N ARG A 297 -24.26 -0.14 31.93
CA ARG A 297 -24.85 -0.93 33.04
C ARG A 297 -24.20 -0.77 34.41
N ALA A 298 -23.13 0.01 34.53
CA ALA A 298 -22.63 0.47 35.82
C ALA A 298 -23.47 1.66 36.29
N ARG A 299 -24.54 1.33 37.00
CA ARG A 299 -25.44 2.20 37.75
C ARG A 299 -24.70 3.45 38.27
N SER A 300 -25.22 4.61 37.92
CA SER A 300 -25.03 5.85 38.67
C SER A 300 -25.62 5.67 40.08
N ALA A 301 -24.88 5.01 40.96
CA ALA A 301 -25.06 5.11 42.40
C ALA A 301 -24.31 6.37 42.86
N THR A 302 -25.06 7.45 43.08
CA THR A 302 -24.59 8.66 43.75
C THR A 302 -24.02 8.29 45.13
N PRO A 303 -22.75 8.62 45.43
CA PRO A 303 -22.23 8.47 46.78
C PRO A 303 -22.81 9.60 47.65
N GLN A 304 -23.71 9.25 48.56
CA GLN A 304 -24.26 10.16 49.56
C GLN A 304 -23.17 10.40 50.62
N ALA A 305 -22.57 11.59 50.61
CA ALA A 305 -21.57 12.00 51.59
C ALA A 305 -22.20 12.07 52.99
N ARG A 306 -21.71 11.23 53.92
CA ARG A 306 -21.98 11.34 55.36
C ARG A 306 -21.17 12.50 55.95
N PRO A 307 -21.77 13.43 56.70
CA PRO A 307 -21.02 14.34 57.56
C PRO A 307 -20.46 13.60 58.78
N ALA A 308 -19.18 13.81 59.07
CA ALA A 308 -18.53 13.35 60.28
C ALA A 308 -19.02 14.16 61.50
N VAL A 309 -19.61 13.48 62.48
CA VAL A 309 -19.89 14.03 63.81
C VAL A 309 -18.77 13.58 64.76
N GLN A 310 -18.11 14.54 65.40
CA GLN A 310 -17.07 14.32 66.40
C GLN A 310 -17.62 13.65 67.69
N PRO A 311 -16.79 12.85 68.38
CA PRO A 311 -17.21 12.04 69.53
C PRO A 311 -17.33 12.87 70.82
N GLY A 312 -18.36 12.54 71.61
CA GLY A 312 -18.73 13.27 72.82
C GLY A 312 -17.85 13.04 74.04
N ALA A 313 -17.85 14.04 74.92
CA ALA A 313 -17.57 13.89 76.35
C ALA A 313 -18.23 15.05 77.11
N ALA A 314 -19.35 14.79 77.78
CA ALA A 314 -19.79 15.56 78.93
C ALA A 314 -20.58 14.64 79.86
N TRP A 315 -19.91 14.23 80.93
CA TRP A 315 -20.47 13.48 82.04
C TRP A 315 -21.52 14.31 82.78
N THR A 316 -22.63 13.67 83.15
CA THR A 316 -23.59 14.21 84.13
C THR A 316 -23.35 13.54 85.49
N PRO A 317 -23.00 14.29 86.55
CA PRO A 317 -23.10 13.79 87.90
C PRO A 317 -24.50 14.05 88.47
N ARG A 318 -25.12 12.99 89.00
CA ARG A 318 -26.29 13.06 89.88
C ARG A 318 -25.86 13.54 91.26
N THR A 319 -26.50 14.59 91.78
CA THR A 319 -26.67 14.80 93.23
C THR A 319 -28.12 15.20 93.50
N ASN A 320 -28.85 14.33 94.19
CA ASN A 320 -30.08 14.69 94.90
C ASN A 320 -29.73 15.64 96.05
N THR A 321 -30.56 16.66 96.31
CA THR A 321 -31.39 16.80 97.54
C THR A 321 -31.92 18.24 97.71
N THR A 322 -33.25 18.36 97.73
CA THR A 322 -34.11 19.01 98.75
C THR A 322 -33.89 20.47 99.18
N ARG A 323 -34.87 21.35 98.92
CA ARG A 323 -35.75 22.08 99.89
C ARG A 323 -36.31 23.38 99.28
N GLY A 324 -37.60 23.61 99.54
CA GLY A 324 -38.37 24.80 99.21
C GLY A 324 -39.84 24.44 99.21
#